data_AF-A0A442J2F8-F1
#
_entry.id   AF-A0A442J2F8-F1
#
_cell.length_a   1.000
_cell.length_b   1.000
_cell.length_c   1.000
_cell.angle_alpha   90.00
_cell.angle_beta   90.00
_cell.angle_gamma   90.00
#
_symmetry.space_group_name_H-M   'P 1'
#
loop_
_entity.id
_entity.type
_entity.pdbx_description
1 polymer ?
#
loop_
_entity_poly.entity_id
_entity_poly.type
_entity_poly.pdbx_seq_one_letter_code
_entity_poly.pdbx_strand_id
1 'polypeptide(L)' 'MLADVDHIGQPDERECAHLESLIRADYERCHPGDTLETLQRRAQFSKEDRGLLRDWMAVAVRRAKAKGARRRLSTR' A
#
# COMPACT_ATOMS: atom_id res chain seq x y z
N MET A 1 -3.37 14.27 -30.78
CA MET A 1 -3.78 12.94 -30.30
C MET A 1 -2.93 12.64 -29.08
N LEU A 2 -3.33 13.13 -27.90
CA LEU A 2 -3.77 12.31 -26.75
C LEU A 2 -2.71 11.24 -26.41
N ALA A 3 -1.91 11.36 -25.34
CA ALA A 3 -2.34 11.56 -23.97
C ALA A 3 -1.23 12.13 -23.05
N ASP A 4 -1.41 13.37 -22.59
CA ASP A 4 -0.84 13.91 -21.34
C ASP A 4 -1.71 13.48 -20.15
N VAL A 5 -1.96 12.17 -20.02
CA VAL A 5 -2.87 11.62 -19.00
C VAL A 5 -2.05 10.98 -17.88
N ASP A 6 -2.06 11.64 -16.73
CA ASP A 6 -1.94 11.05 -15.39
C ASP A 6 -0.72 10.16 -15.08
N HIS A 7 0.50 10.68 -15.21
CA HIS A 7 1.61 10.21 -14.35
C HIS A 7 1.53 10.86 -12.95
N ILE A 8 0.36 10.79 -12.30
CA ILE A 8 0.30 10.97 -10.85
C ILE A 8 0.91 9.70 -10.24
N GLY A 9 2.24 9.76 -10.07
CA GLY A 9 3.12 8.80 -9.42
C GLY A 9 2.50 7.47 -9.01
N GLN A 10 2.43 6.52 -9.94
CA GLN A 10 2.38 5.12 -9.55
C GLN A 10 3.66 4.86 -8.75
N PRO A 11 3.57 4.38 -7.49
CA PRO A 11 4.76 3.98 -6.77
C PRO A 11 5.49 2.95 -7.62
N ASP A 12 6.82 3.04 -7.70
CA ASP A 12 7.56 2.03 -8.44
C ASP A 12 7.23 0.64 -7.88
N GLU A 13 7.34 -0.40 -8.71
CA GLU A 13 6.90 -1.74 -8.34
C GLU A 13 7.60 -2.26 -7.06
N ARG A 14 8.82 -1.76 -6.76
CA ARG A 14 9.55 -2.09 -5.53
C ARG A 14 9.04 -1.29 -4.33
N GLU A 15 8.70 -0.02 -4.50
CA GLU A 15 8.04 0.79 -3.47
C GLU A 15 6.66 0.21 -3.14
N CYS A 16 5.88 -0.21 -4.14
CA CYS A 16 4.64 -0.95 -3.93
C CYS A 16 4.88 -2.21 -3.08
N ALA A 17 5.84 -3.06 -3.49
CA ALA A 17 6.16 -4.29 -2.75
C ALA A 17 6.65 -3.99 -1.31
N HIS A 18 7.41 -2.92 -1.11
CA HIS A 18 7.84 -2.49 0.22
C HIS A 18 6.65 -2.04 1.08
N LEU A 19 5.78 -1.20 0.55
CA LEU A 19 4.59 -0.70 1.23
C LEU A 19 3.64 -1.85 1.58
N GLU A 20 3.40 -2.78 0.66
CA GLU A 20 2.61 -3.99 0.90
C GLU A 20 3.16 -4.85 2.03
N SER A 21 4.49 -5.02 2.09
CA SER A 21 5.15 -5.74 3.18
C SER A 21 4.88 -5.10 4.55
N LEU A 22 4.73 -3.77 4.62
CA LEU A 22 4.45 -3.05 5.87
C LEU A 22 3.02 -3.25 6.39
N ILE A 23 2.09 -3.70 5.56
CA ILE A 23 0.66 -3.85 5.91
C ILE A 23 0.16 -5.28 5.85
N ARG A 24 0.85 -6.19 5.15
CA ARG A 24 0.43 -7.60 4.97
C ARG A 24 0.04 -8.28 6.28
N ALA A 25 0.93 -8.24 7.28
CA ALA A 25 0.69 -8.91 8.56
C ALA A 25 -0.50 -8.34 9.35
N ASP A 26 -0.81 -7.06 9.18
CA ASP A 26 -1.94 -6.45 9.87
C ASP A 26 -3.24 -6.62 9.09
N TYR A 27 -3.17 -6.65 7.76
CA TYR A 27 -4.30 -7.03 6.92
C TYR A 27 -4.80 -8.43 7.29
N GLU A 28 -3.89 -9.41 7.32
CA GLU A 28 -4.19 -10.81 7.64
C GLU A 28 -4.68 -10.99 9.08
N ARG A 29 -4.20 -10.17 10.04
CA ARG A 29 -4.71 -10.17 11.42
C ARG A 29 -6.15 -9.66 11.50
N CYS A 30 -6.49 -8.63 10.73
CA CYS A 30 -7.83 -8.07 10.68
C CYS A 30 -8.80 -8.89 9.82
N HIS A 31 -8.28 -9.69 8.87
CA HIS A 31 -9.07 -10.52 7.96
C HIS A 31 -8.56 -11.97 8.01
N PRO A 32 -8.88 -12.74 9.07
CA PRO A 32 -8.46 -14.13 9.18
C PRO A 32 -9.01 -14.95 8.01
N GLY A 33 -8.11 -15.55 7.22
CA GLY A 33 -8.47 -16.34 6.04
C GLY A 33 -8.50 -15.55 4.72
N ASP A 34 -8.23 -14.24 4.76
CA ASP A 34 -8.00 -13.44 3.56
C ASP A 34 -6.53 -13.00 3.48
N THR A 35 -6.05 -12.74 2.27
CA THR A 35 -4.67 -12.28 2.05
C THR A 35 -4.67 -10.97 1.29
N LEU A 36 -3.62 -10.17 1.49
CA LEU A 36 -3.46 -8.92 0.76
C LEU A 36 -3.38 -9.15 -0.75
N GLU A 37 -2.82 -10.30 -1.18
CA GLU A 37 -2.78 -10.67 -2.60
C GLU A 37 -4.18 -10.95 -3.16
N THR A 38 -5.01 -11.67 -2.41
CA THR A 38 -6.41 -11.89 -2.79
C THR A 38 -7.15 -10.56 -2.93
N LEU A 39 -6.97 -9.64 -1.97
CA LEU A 39 -7.54 -8.29 -2.05
C LEU A 39 -7.11 -7.56 -3.33
N GLN A 40 -5.82 -7.60 -3.69
CA GLN A 40 -5.32 -6.98 -4.92
C GLN A 40 -5.98 -7.56 -6.17
N ARG A 41 -6.16 -8.89 -6.22
CA ARG A 41 -6.87 -9.55 -7.32
C ARG A 41 -8.34 -9.10 -7.40
N ARG A 42 -9.04 -8.98 -6.26
CA ARG A 42 -10.43 -8.52 -6.21
C ARG A 42 -10.58 -7.03 -6.56
N ALA A 43 -9.64 -6.19 -6.16
CA ALA A 43 -9.63 -4.74 -6.42
C ALA A 43 -9.60 -4.38 -7.92
N GLN A 44 -9.24 -5.33 -8.79
CA GLN A 44 -9.33 -5.16 -10.25
C GLN A 44 -10.79 -5.07 -10.70
N PHE A 45 -11.68 -5.84 -10.07
CA PHE A 45 -13.09 -6.00 -10.49
C PHE A 45 -14.07 -5.25 -9.59
N SER A 46 -13.70 -4.98 -8.35
CA SER A 46 -14.57 -4.39 -7.33
C SER A 46 -14.11 -2.99 -6.95
N LYS A 47 -14.98 -2.00 -7.10
CA LYS A 47 -14.72 -0.63 -6.65
C LYS A 47 -14.57 -0.54 -5.14
N GLU A 48 -15.27 -1.41 -4.41
CA GLU A 48 -15.20 -1.52 -2.95
C GLU A 48 -13.82 -2.05 -2.51
N ASP A 49 -13.38 -3.17 -3.08
CA ASP A 49 -12.05 -3.73 -2.81
C ASP A 49 -10.94 -2.77 -3.24
N ARG A 50 -11.15 -2.00 -4.31
CA ARG A 50 -10.21 -0.95 -4.74
C ARG A 50 -10.11 0.19 -3.71
N GLY A 51 -11.23 0.61 -3.14
CA GLY A 51 -11.26 1.57 -2.03
C GLY A 51 -10.50 1.03 -0.82
N LEU A 52 -10.80 -0.22 -0.44
CA LEU A 52 -10.14 -0.88 0.69
C LEU A 52 -8.62 -0.99 0.48
N LEU A 53 -8.17 -1.40 -0.71
CA LEU A 53 -6.74 -1.46 -1.04
C LEU A 53 -6.08 -0.09 -0.93
N ARG A 54 -6.74 0.98 -1.41
CA ARG A 54 -6.22 2.35 -1.30
C ARG A 54 -6.03 2.78 0.16
N ASP A 55 -6.98 2.47 1.02
CA ASP A 55 -6.92 2.82 2.44
C ASP A 55 -5.77 2.09 3.15
N TRP A 56 -5.57 0.81 2.82
CA TRP A 56 -4.44 0.04 3.32
C TRP A 56 -3.10 0.60 2.82
N MET A 57 -2.97 0.99 1.55
CA MET A 57 -1.76 1.65 1.05
C MET A 57 -1.49 2.99 1.74
N ALA A 58 -2.53 3.76 2.10
CA ALA A 58 -2.37 4.97 2.89
C ALA A 58 -1.85 4.70 4.31
N VAL A 59 -2.20 3.55 4.92
CA VAL A 59 -1.58 3.09 6.18
C VAL A 59 -0.10 2.76 5.97
N ALA A 60 0.23 2.05 4.90
CA ALA A 60 1.62 1.70 4.58
C ALA A 60 2.51 2.94 4.45
N VAL A 61 2.08 3.95 3.70
CA VAL A 61 2.83 5.21 3.51
C VAL A 61 3.05 5.93 4.85
N ARG A 62 2.03 6.00 5.70
CA ARG A 62 2.15 6.60 7.05
C ARG A 62 3.19 5.86 7.89
N ARG A 63 3.24 4.53 7.81
CA ARG A 63 4.21 3.71 8.54
C ARG A 63 5.62 3.84 7.98
N ALA A 64 5.78 3.89 6.67
CA ALA A 64 7.08 4.12 6.03
C ALA A 64 7.67 5.47 6.48
N LYS A 65 6.85 6.54 6.49
CA LYS A 65 7.23 7.86 7.01
C LYS A 65 7.62 7.81 8.49
N ALA A 66 6.84 7.14 9.33
CA ALA A 66 7.13 7.00 10.76
C ALA A 66 8.42 6.22 11.03
N LYS A 67 8.67 5.11 10.30
CA LYS A 67 9.95 4.36 10.39
C LYS A 67 11.13 5.20 9.94
N GLY A 68 10.98 5.96 8.85
CA GLY A 68 12.00 6.89 8.36
C GLY A 68 12.34 7.98 9.38
N ALA A 69 11.33 8.57 10.01
CA ALA A 69 11.51 9.56 11.07
C ALA A 69 12.24 8.96 12.29
N ARG A 70 11.84 7.77 12.74
CA ARG A 70 12.49 7.09 13.87
C ARG A 70 13.96 6.76 13.59
N ARG A 71 14.29 6.29 12.37
CA ARG A 71 15.69 6.04 11.96
C ARG A 71 16.56 7.29 12.05
N ARG A 72 16.03 8.47 11.72
CA ARG A 72 16.78 9.75 11.80
C ARG A 72 17.04 10.21 13.23
N LEU A 73 16.14 9.88 14.15
CA LEU A 73 16.25 10.24 15.57
C LEU A 73 17.22 9.33 16.34
N SER A 74 17.41 8.07 15.91
CA SER A 74 18.34 7.13 16.54
C SER A 74 19.80 7.28 16.10
N THR A 75 20.12 8.16 15.14
CA THR A 75 21.48 8.41 14.63
C THR A 75 22.08 9.71 15.20
N ARG A 76 21.58 10.21 16.32
CA ARG A 76 22.05 11.47 16.92
C ARG A 76 22.53 11.29 18.34
#